data_AF-A0A7I8C2W1-F1
#
_entry.id   AF-A0A7I8C2W1-F1
#
_cell.length_a   1.000
_cell.length_b   1.000
_cell.length_c   1.000
_cell.angle_alpha   90.00
_cell.angle_beta   90.00
_cell.angle_gamma   90.00
#
_symmetry.space_group_name_H-M   'P 1'
#
loop_
_entity.id
_entity.type
_entity.pdbx_description
1 polymer ?
#
loop_
_entity_poly.entity_id
_entity_poly.type
_entity_poly.pdbx_seq_one_letter_code
_entity_poly.pdbx_strand_id
1 'polypeptide(L)'
;MKTQVIALAQVQDALQSYAIFGQMDAHIFAAAVAVRIVDGVRIHFMDSTDTGSAYDWTQVAVECKDGDLIVCGETVAVMVSAWPTAVRGAPGAFHTLSHGSSWAHHDGGKYENAAQVARSLSLQ
;
A
#
# COMPACT_ATOMS: atom_id res chain seq x y z
N MET A 1 -9.61 -26.45 -9.35
CA MET A 1 -8.32 -26.00 -8.78
C MET A 1 -8.23 -26.49 -7.34
N LYS A 2 -7.17 -27.21 -6.97
CA LYS A 2 -6.93 -27.57 -5.56
C LYS A 2 -6.19 -26.40 -4.91
N THR A 3 -6.81 -25.74 -3.94
CA THR A 3 -6.15 -24.72 -3.12
C THR A 3 -5.15 -25.41 -2.21
N GLN A 4 -3.87 -25.07 -2.37
CA GLN A 4 -2.81 -25.54 -1.48
C GLN A 4 -2.65 -24.52 -0.35
N VAL A 5 -2.85 -24.96 0.88
CA VAL A 5 -2.64 -24.13 2.08
C VAL A 5 -1.22 -24.36 2.55
N ILE A 6 -0.42 -23.30 2.58
CA ILE A 6 0.96 -23.31 3.12
C ILE A 6 0.97 -22.64 4.49
N ALA A 7 1.80 -23.15 5.39
CA ALA A 7 1.96 -22.58 6.72
C ALA A 7 2.82 -21.30 6.66
N LEU A 8 2.56 -20.36 7.58
CA LEU A 8 3.30 -19.10 7.67
C LEU A 8 4.82 -19.32 7.80
N ALA A 9 5.24 -20.34 8.56
CA ALA A 9 6.64 -20.71 8.70
C ALA A 9 7.27 -21.14 7.36
N GLN A 10 6.52 -21.83 6.49
CA GLN A 10 7.01 -22.24 5.18
C GLN A 10 7.15 -21.05 4.22
N VAL A 11 6.29 -20.03 4.38
CA VAL A 11 6.45 -18.75 3.67
C VAL A 11 7.70 -18.01 4.17
N GLN A 12 7.91 -17.97 5.49
CA GLN A 12 9.07 -17.32 6.10
C GLN A 12 10.40 -17.98 5.69
N ASP A 13 10.48 -19.31 5.73
CA ASP A 13 11.68 -20.05 5.33
C ASP A 13 11.99 -19.88 3.83
N ALA A 14 10.95 -19.86 2.98
CA ALA A 14 11.12 -19.62 1.54
C ALA A 14 11.63 -18.20 1.26
N LEU A 15 11.10 -17.20 1.97
CA LEU A 15 11.54 -15.81 1.85
C LEU A 15 12.98 -15.64 2.35
N GLN A 16 13.32 -16.21 3.52
CA GLN A 16 14.69 -16.18 4.05
C GLN A 16 15.69 -16.87 3.13
N SER A 17 15.33 -18.01 2.57
CA SER A 17 16.17 -18.72 1.60
C SER A 17 16.40 -17.86 0.35
N TYR A 18 15.37 -17.15 -0.12
CA TYR A 18 15.50 -16.27 -1.29
C TYR A 18 16.39 -15.04 -1.02
N ALA A 19 16.37 -14.49 0.20
CA ALA A 19 17.25 -13.41 0.64
C ALA A 19 18.73 -13.81 0.68
N ILE A 20 19.00 -15.07 1.00
CA ILE A 20 20.36 -15.59 1.17
C ILE A 20 20.99 -15.95 -0.19
N PHE A 21 20.19 -16.38 -1.17
CA PHE A 21 20.69 -16.88 -2.46
C PHE A 21 20.49 -15.93 -3.66
N GLY A 22 19.65 -14.89 -3.55
CA GLY A 22 19.46 -13.90 -4.61
C GLY A 22 20.26 -12.62 -4.34
N GLN A 23 21.12 -12.23 -5.28
CA GLN A 23 21.82 -10.94 -5.29
C GLN A 23 20.84 -9.76 -5.36
N MET A 24 20.14 -9.45 -4.27
CA MET A 24 19.27 -8.30 -4.16
C MET A 24 19.66 -7.49 -2.93
N ASP A 25 19.77 -6.18 -3.12
CA ASP A 25 20.17 -5.23 -2.09
C ASP A 25 19.26 -5.37 -0.85
N ALA A 26 19.84 -5.45 0.35
CA ALA A 26 19.10 -5.76 1.59
C ALA A 26 17.96 -4.76 1.87
N HIS A 27 18.08 -3.55 1.34
CA HIS A 27 17.03 -2.52 1.38
C HIS A 27 15.77 -2.91 0.62
N ILE A 28 15.89 -3.60 -0.52
CA ILE A 28 14.74 -4.07 -1.30
C ILE A 28 14.05 -5.23 -0.57
N PHE A 29 14.82 -6.07 0.13
CA PHE A 29 14.26 -7.18 0.89
C PHE A 29 13.48 -6.70 2.13
N ALA A 30 14.00 -5.72 2.86
CA ALA A 30 13.27 -5.12 3.99
C ALA A 30 11.97 -4.43 3.52
N ALA A 31 12.00 -3.70 2.41
CA ALA A 31 10.81 -3.09 1.83
C ALA A 31 9.80 -4.14 1.33
N ALA A 32 10.24 -5.18 0.62
CA ALA A 32 9.36 -6.24 0.10
C ALA A 32 8.74 -7.12 1.20
N VAL A 33 9.41 -7.27 2.35
CA VAL A 33 8.89 -8.00 3.53
C VAL A 33 7.99 -7.12 4.41
N ALA A 34 8.13 -5.78 4.34
CA ALA A 34 7.29 -4.83 5.09
C ALA A 34 5.96 -4.48 4.38
N VAL A 35 5.85 -4.71 3.07
CA VAL A 35 4.62 -4.42 2.32
C VAL A 35 3.57 -5.48 2.61
N ARG A 36 2.51 -5.07 3.30
CA ARG A 36 1.35 -5.93 3.57
C ARG A 36 0.48 -6.00 2.32
N ILE A 37 -0.04 -7.18 1.97
CA ILE A 37 -0.99 -7.35 0.88
C ILE A 37 -2.33 -7.81 1.43
N VAL A 38 -3.42 -7.10 1.08
CA VAL A 38 -4.80 -7.45 1.44
C VAL A 38 -5.65 -7.39 0.18
N ASP A 39 -6.33 -8.49 -0.16
CA ASP A 39 -7.18 -8.60 -1.35
C ASP A 39 -6.50 -8.12 -2.65
N GLY A 40 -5.22 -8.45 -2.80
CA GLY A 40 -4.39 -8.07 -3.95
C GLY A 40 -3.87 -6.64 -3.94
N VAL A 41 -4.18 -5.85 -2.89
CA VAL A 41 -3.74 -4.46 -2.73
C VAL A 41 -2.53 -4.41 -1.81
N ARG A 42 -1.46 -3.77 -2.27
CA ARG A 42 -0.23 -3.57 -1.49
C ARG A 42 -0.38 -2.35 -0.59
N ILE A 43 0.15 -2.44 0.63
CA ILE A 43 -0.05 -1.45 1.68
C ILE A 43 1.31 -1.10 2.31
N HIS A 44 1.60 0.20 2.33
CA HIS A 44 2.78 0.78 2.96
C HIS A 44 2.35 1.47 4.26
N PHE A 45 2.91 1.03 5.38
CA PHE A 45 2.70 1.68 6.68
C PHE A 45 3.83 2.66 6.94
N MET A 46 3.49 3.91 7.17
CA MET A 46 4.45 4.96 7.47
C MET A 46 4.70 5.03 8.98
N ASP A 47 5.97 5.12 9.36
CA ASP A 47 6.37 5.29 10.76
C ASP A 47 5.95 6.66 11.32
N SER A 48 5.76 7.64 10.42
CA SER A 48 5.30 8.99 10.74
C SER A 48 3.80 9.16 10.51
N THR A 49 3.16 9.97 11.34
CA THR A 49 1.78 10.45 11.15
C THR A 49 1.71 11.77 10.37
N ASP A 50 2.85 12.32 9.95
CA ASP A 50 2.90 13.50 9.11
C ASP A 50 2.66 13.14 7.63
N THR A 51 1.48 13.52 7.13
CA THR A 51 1.11 13.32 5.73
C THR A 51 2.02 14.03 4.74
N GLY A 52 2.72 15.12 5.13
CA GLY A 52 3.68 15.80 4.26
C GLY A 52 4.91 14.93 4.00
N SER A 53 5.54 14.42 5.06
CA SER A 53 6.64 13.46 4.96
C SER A 53 6.25 12.19 4.19
N ALA A 54 5.03 11.68 4.41
CA ALA A 54 4.53 10.54 3.65
C ALA A 54 4.34 10.86 2.17
N TYR A 55 3.84 12.06 1.84
CA TYR A 55 3.73 12.53 0.46
C TYR A 55 5.11 12.56 -0.20
N ASP A 56 6.10 13.22 0.40
CA ASP A 56 7.44 13.33 -0.16
C ASP A 56 8.08 11.96 -0.40
N TRP A 57 7.89 11.02 0.54
CA TRP A 57 8.34 9.64 0.36
C TRP A 57 7.73 9.02 -0.90
N THR A 58 6.41 9.16 -1.11
CA THR A 58 5.77 8.58 -2.29
C THR A 58 6.29 9.12 -3.62
N GLN A 59 6.85 10.32 -3.63
CA GLN A 59 7.38 10.93 -4.87
C GLN A 59 8.73 10.33 -5.30
N VAL A 60 9.46 9.71 -4.37
CA VAL A 60 10.80 9.16 -4.62
C VAL A 60 10.88 7.65 -4.43
N ALA A 61 9.91 7.05 -3.74
CA ALA A 61 9.85 5.62 -3.46
C ALA A 61 9.49 4.82 -4.72
N VAL A 62 10.52 4.24 -5.36
CA VAL A 62 10.35 3.43 -6.57
C VAL A 62 9.47 2.19 -6.34
N GLU A 63 9.36 1.72 -5.10
CA GLU A 63 8.54 0.59 -4.69
C GLU A 63 7.04 0.93 -4.56
N CYS A 64 6.72 2.20 -4.30
CA CYS A 64 5.35 2.69 -4.26
C CYS A 64 4.82 2.77 -5.70
N LYS A 65 3.77 2.00 -5.99
CA LYS A 65 3.17 1.96 -7.32
C LYS A 65 1.74 2.45 -7.26
N ASP A 66 1.28 2.85 -8.42
CA ASP A 66 -0.11 3.16 -8.69
C ASP A 66 -1.05 2.04 -8.22
N GLY A 67 -2.10 2.42 -7.48
CA GLY A 67 -3.05 1.53 -6.82
C GLY A 67 -2.66 1.04 -5.42
N ASP A 68 -1.43 1.31 -4.95
CA ASP A 68 -1.05 0.97 -3.58
C ASP A 68 -1.78 1.82 -2.54
N LEU A 69 -1.82 1.32 -1.31
CA LEU A 69 -2.25 2.08 -0.15
C LEU A 69 -1.06 2.63 0.64
N ILE A 70 -1.22 3.85 1.14
CA ILE A 70 -0.33 4.50 2.09
C ILE A 70 -1.12 4.74 3.36
N VAL A 71 -0.66 4.16 4.47
CA VAL A 71 -1.23 4.34 5.80
C VAL A 71 -0.31 5.25 6.60
N CYS A 72 -0.81 6.42 6.98
CA CYS A 72 -0.09 7.44 7.74
C CYS A 72 -0.93 7.87 8.93
N GLY A 73 -0.62 7.34 10.11
CA GLY A 73 -1.49 7.47 11.29
C GLY A 73 -2.89 6.92 11.01
N GLU A 74 -3.92 7.73 11.20
CA GLU A 74 -5.32 7.35 10.93
C GLU A 74 -5.73 7.51 9.45
N THR A 75 -4.90 8.20 8.66
CA THR A 75 -5.18 8.52 7.26
C THR A 75 -4.72 7.41 6.34
N VAL A 76 -5.60 7.00 5.44
CA VAL A 76 -5.31 5.99 4.42
C VAL A 76 -5.57 6.60 3.05
N ALA A 77 -4.55 6.57 2.20
CA ALA A 77 -4.59 7.08 0.84
C ALA A 77 -4.33 5.97 -0.18
N VAL A 78 -4.91 6.10 -1.37
CA VAL A 78 -4.57 5.31 -2.55
C VAL A 78 -3.58 6.11 -3.40
N MET A 79 -2.52 5.48 -3.90
CA MET A 79 -1.67 6.07 -4.92
C MET A 79 -2.45 6.12 -6.25
N VAL A 80 -2.87 7.31 -6.66
CA VAL A 80 -3.59 7.54 -7.92
C VAL A 80 -2.61 8.13 -8.93
N SER A 81 -2.12 7.29 -9.82
CA SER A 81 -0.96 7.60 -10.68
C SER A 81 0.27 8.01 -9.86
N ALA A 82 0.52 9.32 -9.74
CA ALA A 82 1.62 9.87 -8.93
C ALA A 82 1.12 10.62 -7.68
N TRP A 83 -0.19 10.61 -7.44
CA TRP A 83 -0.86 11.45 -6.46
C TRP A 83 -1.49 10.62 -5.34
N PRO A 84 -0.90 10.58 -4.13
CA PRO A 84 -1.55 9.92 -2.99
C PRO A 84 -2.84 10.67 -2.68
N THR A 85 -3.97 9.94 -2.70
CA THR A 85 -5.32 10.48 -2.59
C THR A 85 -6.05 9.84 -1.42
N ALA A 86 -6.42 10.64 -0.43
CA ALA A 86 -7.04 10.18 0.80
C ALA A 86 -8.41 9.51 0.55
N VAL A 87 -8.59 8.33 1.16
CA VAL A 87 -9.86 7.59 1.19
C VAL A 87 -10.55 7.74 2.55
N ARG A 88 -9.75 7.76 3.62
CA ARG A 88 -10.21 7.83 5.02
C ARG A 88 -9.25 8.70 5.84
N GLY A 89 -9.76 9.32 6.90
CA GLY A 89 -9.00 10.18 7.79
C GLY A 89 -8.92 11.62 7.28
N ALA A 90 -8.18 12.46 8.00
CA ALA A 90 -7.93 13.83 7.58
C ALA A 90 -6.91 13.83 6.43
N PRO A 91 -7.20 14.44 5.28
CA PRO A 91 -6.34 14.32 4.09
C PRO A 91 -4.95 14.94 4.28
N GLY A 92 -4.83 16.01 5.07
CA GLY A 92 -3.55 16.69 5.27
C GLY A 92 -2.94 17.16 3.95
N ALA A 93 -1.73 16.67 3.64
CA ALA A 93 -1.03 16.94 2.38
C ALA A 93 -1.48 16.06 1.20
N PHE A 94 -2.25 14.99 1.44
CA PHE A 94 -2.75 14.13 0.36
C PHE A 94 -3.86 14.79 -0.44
N HIS A 95 -3.98 14.38 -1.70
CA HIS A 95 -5.07 14.81 -2.56
C HIS A 95 -6.41 14.23 -2.09
N THR A 96 -7.50 14.77 -2.62
CA THR A 96 -8.84 14.22 -2.48
C THR A 96 -9.47 14.10 -3.85
N LEU A 97 -10.43 13.18 -4.00
CA LEU A 97 -11.24 13.15 -5.21
C LEU A 97 -11.99 14.48 -5.36
N SER A 98 -12.07 14.98 -6.59
CA SER A 98 -12.86 16.15 -6.93
C SER A 98 -14.31 16.00 -6.46
N HIS A 99 -14.93 17.10 -6.05
CA HIS A 99 -16.30 17.11 -5.59
C HIS A 99 -17.25 16.42 -6.59
N GLY A 100 -18.06 15.48 -6.10
CA GLY A 100 -18.98 14.67 -6.91
C GLY A 100 -18.36 13.47 -7.62
N SER A 101 -17.04 13.27 -7.54
CA SER A 101 -16.39 12.05 -8.02
C SER A 101 -16.52 10.92 -7.00
N SER A 102 -16.46 9.68 -7.49
CA SER A 102 -16.44 8.49 -6.64
C SER A 102 -15.42 7.48 -7.15
N TRP A 103 -14.91 6.64 -6.25
CA TRP A 103 -13.92 5.62 -6.58
C TRP A 103 -14.41 4.59 -7.61
N ALA A 104 -15.72 4.36 -7.71
CA ALA A 104 -16.33 3.48 -8.71
C ALA A 104 -16.31 4.06 -10.14
N HIS A 105 -16.18 5.38 -10.28
CA HIS A 105 -16.21 6.07 -11.58
C HIS A 105 -14.87 6.72 -11.95
N HIS A 106 -14.06 7.07 -10.94
CA HIS A 106 -12.74 7.64 -11.15
C HIS A 106 -11.84 6.64 -11.87
N ASP A 107 -11.24 7.06 -12.98
CA ASP A 107 -10.47 6.20 -13.91
C ASP A 107 -11.18 4.87 -14.25
N GLY A 108 -12.50 4.92 -14.45
CA GLY A 108 -13.29 3.74 -14.79
C GLY A 108 -13.37 2.69 -13.67
N GLY A 109 -13.22 3.10 -12.41
CA GLY A 109 -13.32 2.19 -11.26
C GLY A 109 -12.01 1.47 -10.91
N LYS A 110 -10.92 1.81 -11.58
CA LYS A 110 -9.60 1.16 -11.41
C LYS A 110 -9.15 1.04 -9.95
N TYR A 111 -9.44 2.03 -9.13
CA TYR A 111 -9.02 2.09 -7.72
C TYR A 111 -10.12 1.67 -6.74
N GLU A 112 -11.27 1.19 -7.22
CA GLU A 112 -12.41 0.86 -6.36
C GLU A 112 -12.05 -0.20 -5.31
N ASN A 113 -11.36 -1.28 -5.71
CA ASN A 113 -10.92 -2.33 -4.80
C ASN A 113 -9.97 -1.77 -3.72
N ALA A 114 -8.98 -0.97 -4.11
CA ALA A 114 -8.05 -0.35 -3.16
C ALA A 114 -8.78 0.57 -2.16
N ALA A 115 -9.74 1.36 -2.64
CA ALA A 115 -10.56 2.20 -1.78
C ALA A 115 -11.47 1.38 -0.84
N GLN A 116 -11.97 0.22 -1.25
CA GLN A 116 -12.73 -0.69 -0.39
C GLN A 116 -11.83 -1.30 0.70
N VAL A 117 -10.65 -1.80 0.32
CA VAL A 117 -9.64 -2.30 1.27
C VAL A 117 -9.29 -1.20 2.28
N ALA A 118 -8.95 0.01 1.83
CA ALA A 118 -8.64 1.15 2.69
C ALA A 118 -9.71 1.46 3.75
N ARG A 119 -11.00 1.36 3.38
CA ARG A 119 -12.12 1.58 4.32
C ARG A 119 -12.24 0.47 5.35
N SER A 120 -11.94 -0.77 4.95
CA SER A 120 -12.05 -1.96 5.82
C SER A 120 -10.87 -2.15 6.78
N LEU A 121 -9.75 -1.44 6.57
CA LEU A 121 -8.57 -1.57 7.42
C LEU A 121 -8.85 -1.20 8.87
N SER A 122 -8.67 -2.16 9.77
CA SER A 122 -8.58 -1.91 11.21
C SER A 122 -7.16 -1.44 11.54
N LEU A 123 -7.04 -0.17 11.93
CA LEU A 123 -5.80 0.39 12.46
C LEU A 123 -5.89 0.30 13.98
N GLN A 124 -4.93 -0.37 14.61
CA GLN A 124 -4.84 -0.53 16.06
C GLN A 124 -4.00 0.59 16.67
#